data_AF-A0A821ZCQ0-F1
#
_entry.id   AF-A0A821ZCQ0-F1
#
_cell.length_a   1.000
_cell.length_b   1.000
_cell.length_c   1.000
_cell.angle_alpha   90.00
_cell.angle_beta   90.00
_cell.angle_gamma   90.00
#
_symmetry.space_group_name_H-M   'P 1'
#
loop_
_entity.id
_entity.type
_entity.pdbx_description
1 polymer ?
#
loop_
_entity_poly.entity_id
_entity_poly.type
_entity_poly.pdbx_seq_one_letter_code
_entity_poly.pdbx_strand_id
1 'polypeptide(L)'
;MTITTACAFDKMATAAKRAGVTITITSGFRTIARQQYFWNCYQTKSCNGGRQAARPGTSNHGRGIALDLNTNCGSQSSSRPLCGGSAVYQWLYKNAHIYGFTRTVRSEPWHWEYFGAGATPARFS
;
A
#
# COMPACT_ATOMS: atom_id res chain seq x y z
N MET A 1 -2.28 12.19 -2.07
CA MET A 1 -1.01 11.64 -2.56
C MET A 1 -0.33 12.72 -3.39
N THR A 2 0.95 12.60 -3.75
CA THR A 2 1.58 13.56 -4.66
C THR A 2 0.97 13.42 -6.07
N ILE A 3 1.14 14.43 -6.93
CA ILE A 3 0.67 14.38 -8.32
C ILE A 3 1.33 13.21 -9.07
N THR A 4 2.63 12.99 -8.85
CA THR A 4 3.37 11.89 -9.49
C THR A 4 2.86 10.52 -9.07
N THR A 5 2.58 10.32 -7.78
CA THR A 5 1.97 9.06 -7.29
C THR A 5 0.57 8.87 -7.86
N ALA A 6 -0.25 9.93 -7.98
CA ALA A 6 -1.57 9.84 -8.58
C ALA A 6 -1.51 9.42 -10.05
N CYS A 7 -0.71 10.11 -10.87
CA CYS A 7 -0.57 9.77 -12.30
C CYS A 7 -0.02 8.36 -12.51
N ALA A 8 0.90 7.90 -11.64
CA ALA A 8 1.41 6.53 -11.69
C ALA A 8 0.32 5.50 -11.33
N PHE A 9 -0.48 5.79 -10.30
CA PHE A 9 -1.60 4.95 -9.92
C PHE A 9 -2.64 4.84 -11.04
N ASP A 10 -3.00 5.94 -11.69
CA ASP A 10 -3.98 5.93 -12.79
C ASP A 10 -3.54 5.04 -13.95
N LYS A 11 -2.24 5.09 -14.31
CA LYS A 11 -1.66 4.19 -15.33
C LYS A 11 -1.74 2.73 -14.89
N MET A 12 -1.36 2.44 -13.65
CA MET A 12 -1.40 1.09 -13.08
C MET A 12 -2.83 0.53 -13.03
N ALA A 13 -3.78 1.31 -12.50
CA ALA A 13 -5.19 0.92 -12.37
C ALA A 13 -5.85 0.73 -13.75
N THR A 14 -5.52 1.57 -14.73
CA THR A 14 -6.00 1.42 -16.11
C THR A 14 -5.50 0.12 -16.74
N ALA A 15 -4.22 -0.21 -16.57
CA ALA A 15 -3.65 -1.45 -17.07
C ALA A 15 -4.25 -2.69 -16.39
N ALA A 16 -4.48 -2.63 -15.07
CA ALA A 16 -5.16 -3.69 -14.33
C ALA A 16 -6.58 -3.89 -14.85
N LYS A 17 -7.31 -2.79 -15.07
CA LYS A 17 -8.69 -2.84 -15.57
C LYS A 17 -8.77 -3.49 -16.96
N ARG A 18 -7.81 -3.21 -17.85
CA ARG A 18 -7.70 -3.90 -19.17
C ARG A 18 -7.45 -5.40 -19.04
N ALA A 19 -6.84 -5.84 -17.94
CA ALA A 19 -6.63 -7.26 -17.61
C ALA A 19 -7.80 -7.86 -16.79
N GLY A 20 -8.94 -7.17 -16.65
CA GLY A 20 -10.09 -7.63 -15.86
C GLY A 20 -9.94 -7.48 -14.34
N VAL A 21 -8.93 -6.76 -13.86
CA VAL A 21 -8.65 -6.56 -12.43
C VAL A 21 -8.96 -5.13 -12.03
N THR A 22 -9.86 -4.92 -11.07
CA THR A 22 -10.20 -3.58 -10.57
C THR A 22 -9.44 -3.26 -9.28
N ILE A 23 -8.52 -2.30 -9.36
CA ILE A 23 -7.74 -1.80 -8.22
C ILE A 23 -8.36 -0.49 -7.72
N THR A 24 -8.61 -0.40 -6.42
CA THR A 24 -9.09 0.81 -5.75
C THR A 24 -8.21 1.15 -4.56
N ILE A 25 -8.13 2.43 -4.24
CA ILE A 25 -7.40 2.94 -3.08
C ILE A 25 -8.34 2.91 -1.87
N THR A 26 -7.93 2.20 -0.82
CA THR A 26 -8.62 2.17 0.47
C THR A 26 -8.04 3.21 1.44
N SER A 27 -6.76 3.56 1.29
CA SER A 27 -6.10 4.62 2.04
C SER A 27 -5.03 5.30 1.19
N GLY A 28 -5.02 6.63 1.15
CA GLY A 28 -4.03 7.41 0.39
C GLY A 28 -3.23 8.33 1.30
N PHE A 29 -3.23 9.64 0.99
CA PHE A 29 -2.57 10.63 1.85
C PHE A 29 -3.21 10.69 3.24
N ARG A 30 -2.38 10.88 4.25
CA ARG A 30 -2.81 10.95 5.65
C ARG A 30 -2.16 12.12 6.36
N THR A 31 -2.98 12.99 6.95
CA THR A 31 -2.49 14.11 7.77
C THR A 31 -1.80 13.61 9.04
N ILE A 32 -0.97 14.46 9.66
CA ILE A 32 -0.33 14.16 10.96
C ILE A 32 -1.38 13.79 12.01
N ALA A 33 -2.46 14.57 12.12
CA ALA A 33 -3.55 14.31 13.06
C ALA A 33 -4.18 12.93 12.86
N ARG A 34 -4.42 12.53 11.60
CA ARG A 34 -4.95 11.19 11.32
C ARG A 34 -3.93 10.09 11.57
N GLN A 35 -2.63 10.34 11.36
CA GLN A 35 -1.58 9.40 11.75
C GLN A 35 -1.50 9.26 13.28
N GLN A 36 -1.71 10.33 14.05
CA GLN A 36 -1.77 10.29 15.51
C GLN A 36 -2.89 9.38 16.00
N TYR A 37 -4.08 9.43 15.38
CA TYR A 37 -5.17 8.51 15.69
C TYR A 37 -4.74 7.03 15.53
N PHE A 38 -4.17 6.66 14.38
CA PHE A 38 -3.74 5.27 14.15
C PHE A 38 -2.56 4.86 15.04
N TRP A 39 -1.63 5.77 15.32
CA TRP A 39 -0.55 5.54 16.26
C TRP A 39 -1.08 5.26 17.68
N ASN A 40 -2.08 6.01 18.13
CA ASN A 40 -2.73 5.75 19.41
C ASN A 40 -3.42 4.38 19.41
N CYS A 41 -4.19 4.05 18.36
CA CYS A 41 -4.79 2.73 18.20
C CYS A 41 -3.75 1.59 18.26
N TYR A 42 -2.58 1.80 17.66
CA TYR A 42 -1.49 0.82 17.69
C TYR A 42 -0.89 0.63 19.09
N GLN A 43 -0.69 1.73 19.84
CA GLN A 43 -0.15 1.68 21.20
C GLN A 43 -1.12 1.04 22.19
N THR A 44 -2.40 1.39 22.12
CA THR A 44 -3.42 0.93 23.07
C THR A 44 -4.09 -0.38 22.66
N LYS A 45 -3.94 -0.80 21.39
CA LYS A 45 -4.69 -1.91 20.77
C LYS A 45 -6.22 -1.75 20.81
N SER A 46 -6.73 -0.54 21.05
CA SER A 46 -8.15 -0.30 21.30
C SER A 46 -8.99 -0.03 20.03
N CYS A 47 -8.34 0.20 18.89
CA CYS A 47 -9.02 0.50 17.62
C CYS A 47 -8.18 0.05 16.42
N ASN A 48 -8.74 0.15 15.20
CA ASN A 48 -8.08 -0.23 13.95
C ASN A 48 -7.50 -1.67 13.95
N GLY A 49 -8.10 -2.57 14.76
CA GLY A 49 -7.60 -3.93 14.97
C GLY A 49 -6.20 -4.01 15.58
N GLY A 50 -5.72 -2.95 16.25
CA GLY A 50 -4.39 -2.90 16.87
C GLY A 50 -3.23 -2.98 15.88
N ARG A 51 -3.51 -2.74 14.59
CA ARG A 51 -2.55 -2.81 13.48
C ARG A 51 -1.40 -1.85 13.69
N GLN A 52 -0.22 -2.24 13.18
CA GLN A 52 0.98 -1.41 13.26
C GLN A 52 0.75 -0.06 12.57
N ALA A 53 1.25 0.99 13.20
CA ALA A 53 1.22 2.33 12.64
C ALA A 53 2.60 2.96 12.84
N ALA A 54 3.08 3.72 11.86
CA ALA A 54 4.30 4.50 12.02
C ALA A 54 4.08 5.65 13.03
N ARG A 55 5.16 6.11 13.66
CA ARG A 55 5.13 7.32 14.49
C ARG A 55 4.61 8.51 13.67
N PRO A 56 3.78 9.40 14.24
CA PRO A 56 3.33 10.60 13.53
C PRO A 56 4.51 11.40 12.99
N GLY A 57 4.40 11.85 11.73
CA GLY A 57 5.48 12.51 11.00
C GLY A 57 6.44 11.59 10.23
N THR A 58 6.41 10.26 10.45
CA THR A 58 7.32 9.33 9.75
C THR A 58 6.64 8.41 8.73
N SER A 59 5.30 8.44 8.65
CA SER A 59 4.55 7.62 7.69
C SER A 59 4.71 8.08 6.24
N ASN A 60 4.96 7.15 5.33
CA ASN A 60 4.97 7.41 3.88
C ASN A 60 3.60 7.81 3.32
N HIS A 61 2.49 7.50 4.01
CA HIS A 61 1.18 8.09 3.70
C HIS A 61 1.16 9.61 3.91
N GLY A 62 1.88 10.11 4.92
CA GLY A 62 2.04 11.54 5.18
C GLY A 62 2.89 12.25 4.12
N ARG A 63 3.79 11.51 3.47
CA ARG A 63 4.56 11.98 2.31
C ARG A 63 3.79 11.88 1.00
N GLY A 64 2.61 11.26 1.02
CA GLY A 64 1.75 11.09 -0.15
C GLY A 64 2.27 10.09 -1.19
N ILE A 65 3.21 9.22 -0.83
CA ILE A 65 3.80 8.20 -1.72
C ILE A 65 3.33 6.77 -1.42
N ALA A 66 2.64 6.56 -0.30
CA ALA A 66 2.07 5.26 0.07
C ALA A 66 0.56 5.19 -0.21
N LEU A 67 0.11 4.04 -0.68
CA LEU A 67 -1.28 3.69 -0.94
C LEU A 67 -1.59 2.32 -0.30
N ASP A 68 -2.72 2.26 0.40
CA ASP A 68 -3.35 0.99 0.74
C ASP A 68 -4.36 0.66 -0.37
N LEU A 69 -4.29 -0.56 -0.91
CA LEU A 69 -5.09 -1.02 -2.05
C LEU A 69 -6.02 -2.16 -1.64
N ASN A 70 -7.12 -2.34 -2.39
CA ASN A 70 -8.14 -3.38 -2.17
C ASN A 70 -7.68 -4.81 -2.50
N THR A 71 -6.55 -5.23 -1.94
CA THR A 71 -6.00 -6.58 -2.17
C THR A 71 -6.87 -7.69 -1.59
N ASN A 72 -7.88 -7.38 -0.78
CA ASN A 72 -8.74 -8.35 -0.10
C ASN A 72 -7.93 -9.42 0.66
N CYS A 73 -6.81 -8.99 1.21
CA CYS A 73 -5.85 -9.85 1.88
C CYS A 73 -5.63 -9.34 3.29
N GLY A 74 -5.87 -10.19 4.29
CA GLY A 74 -5.58 -9.88 5.69
C GLY A 74 -4.08 -9.78 5.96
N SER A 75 -3.70 -9.48 7.21
CA SER A 75 -2.29 -9.45 7.61
C SER A 75 -1.65 -10.82 7.39
N GLN A 76 -0.44 -10.85 6.81
CA GLN A 76 0.23 -12.09 6.43
C GLN A 76 1.73 -11.99 6.71
N SER A 77 2.32 -12.94 7.42
CA SER A 77 3.74 -12.91 7.78
C SER A 77 4.68 -13.34 6.65
N SER A 78 4.17 -13.81 5.50
CA SER A 78 5.01 -14.23 4.37
C SER A 78 5.54 -13.02 3.58
N SER A 79 6.75 -13.13 3.04
CA SER A 79 7.27 -12.17 2.04
C SER A 79 6.49 -12.25 0.72
N ARG A 80 5.88 -13.41 0.44
CA ARG A 80 5.01 -13.65 -0.71
C ARG A 80 3.68 -14.25 -0.21
N PRO A 81 2.78 -13.43 0.36
CA PRO A 81 1.48 -13.90 0.84
C PRO A 81 0.64 -14.47 -0.30
N LEU A 82 -0.08 -15.55 -0.02
CA LEU A 82 -0.95 -16.22 -1.00
C LEU A 82 -2.29 -15.48 -1.19
N CYS A 83 -2.70 -14.70 -0.18
CA CYS A 83 -3.89 -13.85 -0.20
C CYS A 83 -5.17 -14.55 -0.68
N GLY A 84 -5.33 -15.84 -0.36
CA GLY A 84 -6.49 -16.63 -0.77
C GLY A 84 -6.75 -16.64 -2.28
N GLY A 85 -5.72 -16.42 -3.11
CA GLY A 85 -5.89 -16.32 -4.56
C GLY A 85 -6.41 -14.97 -5.07
N SER A 86 -6.35 -13.91 -4.25
CA SER A 86 -6.78 -12.56 -4.67
C SER A 86 -6.18 -12.12 -6.00
N ALA A 87 -7.04 -11.89 -6.98
CA ALA A 87 -6.65 -11.41 -8.31
C ALA A 87 -5.97 -10.04 -8.26
N VAL A 88 -6.43 -9.14 -7.39
CA VAL A 88 -5.82 -7.81 -7.20
C VAL A 88 -4.39 -7.94 -6.68
N TYR A 89 -4.18 -8.74 -5.62
CA TYR A 89 -2.84 -8.93 -5.07
C TYR A 89 -1.90 -9.60 -6.08
N GLN A 90 -2.35 -10.67 -6.76
CA GLN A 90 -1.54 -11.38 -7.74
C GLN A 90 -1.15 -10.48 -8.92
N TRP A 91 -2.08 -9.64 -9.40
CA TRP A 91 -1.80 -8.69 -10.46
C TRP A 91 -0.79 -7.63 -10.00
N LEU A 92 -0.97 -7.05 -8.81
CA LEU A 92 -0.03 -6.07 -8.25
C LEU A 92 1.37 -6.68 -8.08
N TYR A 93 1.46 -7.87 -7.48
CA TYR A 93 2.73 -8.57 -7.29
C TYR A 93 3.51 -8.76 -8.59
N LYS A 94 2.80 -9.07 -9.69
CA LYS A 94 3.42 -9.26 -11.01
C LYS A 94 3.72 -7.95 -11.74
N ASN A 95 2.93 -6.89 -11.55
CA ASN A 95 2.95 -5.73 -12.46
C ASN A 95 3.22 -4.37 -11.80
N ALA A 96 3.01 -4.20 -10.51
CA ALA A 96 3.05 -2.88 -9.85
C ALA A 96 4.41 -2.18 -10.01
N HIS A 97 5.51 -2.94 -10.01
CA HIS A 97 6.87 -2.43 -10.17
C HIS A 97 7.09 -1.72 -11.52
N ILE A 98 6.40 -2.14 -12.59
CA ILE A 98 6.42 -1.50 -13.92
C ILE A 98 5.96 -0.05 -13.82
N TYR A 99 5.03 0.22 -12.90
CA TYR A 99 4.47 1.55 -12.63
C TYR A 99 5.15 2.25 -11.45
N GLY A 100 6.24 1.68 -10.93
CA GLY A 100 7.03 2.26 -9.84
C GLY A 100 6.50 2.01 -8.43
N PHE A 101 5.55 1.08 -8.26
CA PHE A 101 5.03 0.71 -6.95
C PHE A 101 5.67 -0.58 -6.44
N THR A 102 6.05 -0.59 -5.16
CA THR A 102 6.52 -1.79 -4.46
C THR A 102 5.87 -1.96 -3.11
N ARG A 103 5.62 -3.21 -2.74
CA ARG A 103 5.18 -3.59 -1.40
C ARG A 103 6.36 -3.56 -0.42
N THR A 104 6.33 -2.64 0.53
CA THR A 104 7.44 -2.40 1.47
C THR A 104 7.22 -3.05 2.83
N VAL A 105 5.96 -3.21 3.25
CA VAL A 105 5.61 -3.75 4.58
C VAL A 105 5.21 -5.22 4.47
N ARG A 106 6.04 -6.12 5.01
CA ARG A 106 5.89 -7.57 4.89
C ARG A 106 4.54 -8.09 5.40
N SER A 107 4.05 -7.57 6.53
CA SER A 107 2.78 -7.96 7.14
C SER A 107 1.54 -7.38 6.45
N GLU A 108 1.70 -6.42 5.54
CA GLU A 108 0.60 -5.65 4.95
C GLU A 108 0.56 -5.85 3.42
N PRO A 109 -0.14 -6.90 2.94
CA PRO A 109 -0.28 -7.16 1.51
C PRO A 109 -0.93 -6.02 0.72
N TRP A 110 -1.70 -5.18 1.39
CA TRP A 110 -2.38 -4.01 0.82
C TRP A 110 -1.50 -2.77 0.70
N HIS A 111 -0.33 -2.69 1.35
CA HIS A 111 0.46 -1.47 1.44
C HIS A 111 1.51 -1.38 0.32
N TRP A 112 1.42 -0.36 -0.54
CA TRP A 112 2.29 -0.16 -1.69
C TRP A 112 2.82 1.27 -1.73
N GLU A 113 4.13 1.40 -1.95
CA GLU A 113 4.82 2.69 -2.01
C GLU A 113 5.36 2.98 -3.40
N TYR A 114 5.27 4.23 -3.81
CA TYR A 114 5.77 4.73 -5.08
C TYR A 114 7.20 5.26 -4.96
N PHE A 115 8.10 4.74 -5.81
CA PHE A 115 9.52 5.14 -5.88
C PHE A 115 9.92 5.78 -7.21
N GLY A 116 9.00 5.91 -8.18
CA GLY A 116 9.31 6.30 -9.56
C GLY A 116 9.22 5.11 -10.52
N ALA A 117 8.78 5.35 -11.76
CA ALA A 117 8.67 4.29 -12.77
C ALA A 117 10.06 3.71 -13.10
N GLY A 118 10.21 2.39 -13.03
CA GLY A 118 11.50 1.70 -13.22
C GLY A 118 12.44 1.73 -12.02
N ALA A 119 12.06 2.35 -10.90
CA ALA A 119 12.82 2.25 -9.66
C ALA A 119 12.74 0.82 -9.12
N THR A 120 13.90 0.23 -8.82
CA THR A 120 14.02 -1.07 -8.13
C THR A 120 14.28 -0.79 -6.65
N PRO A 121 13.27 -0.78 -5.78
CA PRO A 121 13.51 -0.53 -4.37
C PRO A 121 14.07 -1.78 -3.68
N ALA A 122 14.74 -1.55 -2.54
CA ALA A 122 15.20 -2.62 -1.66
C ALA A 122 14.03 -3.50 -1.22
N ARG A 123 14.25 -4.82 -1.18
CA ARG A 123 13.26 -5.77 -0.67
C ARG A 123 13.04 -5.51 0.82
N PHE A 124 11.76 -5.56 1.23
CA PHE A 124 11.22 -5.53 2.60
C PHE A 124 12.11 -4.88 3.66
N SER A 125 11.77 -3.65 4.06
CA SER A 125 12.20 -3.04 5.32
C SER A 125 11.52 -3.70 6.52
#